data_AF-A0A3D1PK45-F1
#
_entry.id   AF-A0A3D1PK45-F1
#
_cell.length_a   1.000
_cell.length_b   1.000
_cell.length_c   1.000
_cell.angle_alpha   90.00
_cell.angle_beta   90.00
_cell.angle_gamma   90.00
#
_symmetry.space_group_name_H-M   'P 1'
#
loop_
_entity.id
_entity.type
_entity.pdbx_description
1 polymer ?
#
loop_
_entity_poly.entity_id
_entity_poly.type
_entity_poly.pdbx_seq_one_letter_code
_entity_poly.pdbx_strand_id
1 'polypeptide(L)'
;MEQVTKTNLPIVGRIQHGMQQIVNQRKRVTELGYFIATTKNNNMNFMLNRFNEKYPKQTSLNIQFFDEEPLSIRKARYNQGGAVCYCMAGTSKGKQKVSNKWQDIECSSDCQYCIKQKGASKPACNYEGTLKFLLPEISKDRIWIMKITGQQSISNLEEYINFQKYLGNSLKGTYTIFLNQIEQTNSEGKKFNNFVIDIVKAEDFNSNYQKNTNNSIVSTESQKTVDNPIQNQAEIVKTTKKETNSQTKNTTKKSTKVNTDNVVPITENEKVDSQAEQSQTTNEQNKQKTETYKEHCFLYDTEYKTFKKAGKDTEYLIAKVTDINDKTTDVIVKPEFRAEMEKCDIGTELIIELEKFKDNIISKHIEFVNIMPKKVAA
;
A
#
# COMPACT_ATOMS: atom_id res chain seq x y z
N MET A 1 4.59 -32.15 -3.20
CA MET A 1 3.76 -31.08 -2.63
C MET A 1 4.36 -30.65 -1.31
N GLU A 2 5.29 -29.70 -1.33
CA GLU A 2 5.73 -29.06 -0.09
C GLU A 2 4.64 -28.09 0.35
N GLN A 3 4.04 -28.36 1.51
CA GLN A 3 3.29 -27.35 2.23
C GLN A 3 4.27 -26.23 2.54
N VAL A 4 4.15 -25.10 1.84
CA VAL A 4 4.87 -23.87 2.16
C VAL A 4 4.38 -23.44 3.53
N THR A 5 5.06 -23.90 4.58
CA THR A 5 4.95 -23.34 5.92
C THR A 5 5.19 -21.85 5.77
N LYS A 6 4.13 -21.04 5.94
CA LYS A 6 4.28 -19.60 6.17
C LYS A 6 5.20 -19.48 7.39
N THR A 7 6.47 -19.18 7.15
CA THR A 7 7.49 -19.08 8.18
C THR A 7 7.03 -17.96 9.12
N ASN A 8 6.54 -18.31 10.30
CA ASN A 8 6.14 -17.35 11.34
C ASN A 8 7.41 -16.75 11.96
N LEU A 9 8.20 -16.03 11.15
CA LEU A 9 9.39 -15.34 11.62
C LEU A 9 8.96 -14.24 12.60
N PRO A 10 9.64 -14.09 13.74
CA PRO A 10 9.26 -13.10 14.72
C PRO A 10 9.54 -11.69 14.21
N ILE A 11 8.66 -10.76 14.60
CA ILE A 11 8.73 -9.35 14.21
C ILE A 11 9.67 -8.63 15.17
N VAL A 12 10.69 -7.97 14.64
CA VAL A 12 11.64 -7.16 15.42
C VAL A 12 11.05 -5.82 15.78
N GLY A 13 10.51 -5.12 14.80
CA GLY A 13 10.16 -3.72 14.94
C GLY A 13 9.57 -3.12 13.67
N ARG A 14 9.61 -1.79 13.61
CA ARG A 14 9.12 -1.01 12.49
C ARG A 14 10.21 -0.17 11.87
N ILE A 15 10.17 -0.08 10.55
CA ILE A 15 10.89 0.95 9.81
C ILE A 15 9.89 2.05 9.45
N GLN A 16 10.30 3.30 9.63
CA GLN A 16 9.50 4.50 9.35
C GLN A 16 10.42 5.65 8.91
N HIS A 17 9.88 6.70 8.30
CA HIS A 17 10.66 7.87 7.86
C HIS A 17 10.20 9.19 8.51
N GLY A 18 9.28 9.09 9.46
CA GLY A 18 8.78 10.21 10.27
C GLY A 18 8.64 9.81 11.73
N MET A 19 8.62 10.80 12.61
CA MET A 19 8.49 10.62 14.05
C MET A 19 7.38 11.49 14.62
N GLN A 20 6.58 10.94 15.52
CA GLN A 20 5.65 11.75 16.30
C GLN A 20 6.40 12.54 17.38
N GLN A 21 6.24 13.86 17.36
CA GLN A 21 6.77 14.77 18.36
C GLN A 21 5.61 15.50 19.04
N ILE A 22 5.77 15.84 20.31
CA ILE A 22 4.83 16.69 21.02
C ILE A 22 5.37 18.12 20.91
N VAL A 23 4.70 18.96 20.12
CA VAL A 23 5.03 20.37 19.97
C VAL A 23 3.82 21.16 20.46
N ASN A 24 4.03 22.03 21.46
CA ASN A 24 2.97 22.85 22.07
C ASN A 24 1.75 22.02 22.51
N GLN A 25 1.99 20.93 23.26
CA GLN A 25 0.96 19.98 23.75
C GLN A 25 0.13 19.29 22.65
N ARG A 26 0.49 19.46 21.37
CA ARG A 26 -0.14 18.77 20.23
C ARG A 26 0.82 17.77 19.63
N LYS A 27 0.33 16.57 19.33
CA LYS A 27 1.10 15.58 18.57
C LYS A 27 1.21 16.04 17.12
N ARG A 28 2.42 16.20 16.63
CA ARG A 28 2.74 16.45 15.23
C ARG A 28 3.66 15.36 14.71
N VAL A 29 3.52 15.02 13.44
CA VAL A 29 4.46 14.13 12.77
C VAL A 29 5.51 15.01 12.10
N THR A 30 6.78 14.72 12.37
CA THR A 30 7.92 15.35 11.72
C THR A 30 8.52 14.33 10.76
N GLU A 31 8.49 14.65 9.47
CA GLU A 31 9.18 13.89 8.43
C GLU A 31 10.69 14.11 8.54
N LEU A 32 11.48 13.03 8.55
CA LEU A 32 12.93 13.10 8.78
C LEU A 32 13.74 13.11 7.48
N GLY A 33 13.15 12.65 6.38
CA GLY A 33 13.85 12.51 5.09
C GLY A 33 14.83 11.32 5.03
N TYR A 34 14.85 10.46 6.05
CA TYR A 34 15.62 9.22 6.10
C TYR A 34 14.88 8.16 6.92
N PHE A 35 15.26 6.89 6.77
CA PHE A 35 14.66 5.78 7.49
C PHE A 35 15.20 5.65 8.92
N ILE A 36 14.30 5.33 9.85
CA ILE A 36 14.60 5.01 11.25
C ILE A 36 13.92 3.69 11.66
N ALA A 37 14.54 3.00 12.60
CA ALA A 37 13.99 1.79 13.21
C ALA A 37 13.40 2.08 14.60
N THR A 38 12.28 1.42 14.93
CA THR A 38 11.68 1.44 16.26
C THR A 38 11.23 0.05 16.69
N THR A 39 11.19 -0.21 17.99
CA THR A 39 10.55 -1.42 18.53
C THR A 39 9.78 -1.10 19.79
N LYS A 40 8.83 -1.98 20.10
CA LYS A 40 8.15 -2.02 21.40
C LYS A 40 8.65 -3.16 22.30
N ASN A 41 9.51 -4.02 21.76
CA ASN A 41 10.07 -5.16 22.47
C ASN A 41 11.49 -4.82 22.91
N ASN A 42 11.69 -4.60 24.20
CA ASN A 42 13.00 -4.25 24.77
C ASN A 42 14.08 -5.29 24.45
N ASN A 43 13.70 -6.57 24.30
CA ASN A 43 14.64 -7.64 23.95
C ASN A 43 15.17 -7.50 22.51
N MET A 44 14.56 -6.65 21.68
CA MET A 44 14.97 -6.39 20.30
C MET A 44 15.80 -5.11 20.16
N ASN A 45 16.14 -4.42 21.25
CA ASN A 45 16.91 -3.16 21.20
C ASN A 45 18.27 -3.32 20.50
N PHE A 46 18.93 -4.47 20.64
CA PHE A 46 20.19 -4.73 19.95
C PHE A 46 20.05 -4.69 18.41
N MET A 47 18.88 -5.05 17.86
CA MET A 47 18.61 -4.95 16.43
C MET A 47 18.43 -3.50 15.97
N LEU A 48 17.94 -2.62 16.85
CA LEU A 48 17.86 -1.17 16.56
C LEU A 48 19.25 -0.56 16.51
N ASN A 49 20.13 -0.94 17.43
CA ASN A 49 21.51 -0.48 17.44
C ASN A 49 22.22 -0.87 16.14
N ARG A 50 22.09 -2.14 15.72
CA ARG A 50 22.60 -2.61 14.42
C ARG A 50 22.01 -1.84 13.24
N PHE A 51 20.71 -1.54 13.26
CA PHE A 51 20.11 -0.69 12.23
C PHE A 51 20.76 0.68 12.18
N ASN A 52 20.91 1.35 13.33
CA ASN A 52 21.46 2.69 13.41
C ASN A 52 22.94 2.75 12.99
N GLU A 53 23.73 1.72 13.34
CA GLU A 53 25.13 1.57 12.92
C GLU A 53 25.25 1.34 11.41
N LYS A 54 24.39 0.48 10.84
CA LYS A 54 24.47 0.07 9.44
C LYS A 54 23.84 1.09 8.48
N TYR A 55 22.77 1.75 8.90
CA TYR A 55 21.98 2.66 8.07
C TYR A 55 21.88 4.07 8.68
N PRO A 56 23.01 4.75 8.95
CA PRO A 56 22.98 6.09 9.52
C PRO A 56 22.35 7.08 8.53
N LYS A 57 21.19 7.63 8.87
CA LYS A 57 20.43 8.62 8.07
C LYS A 57 20.26 8.23 6.59
N GLN A 58 20.10 6.93 6.31
CA GLN A 58 19.95 6.45 4.94
C GLN A 58 18.57 6.77 4.37
N THR A 59 18.55 7.24 3.12
CA THR A 59 17.34 7.56 2.36
C THR A 59 16.88 6.40 1.48
N SER A 60 17.66 5.32 1.41
CA SER A 60 17.35 4.07 0.73
C SER A 60 17.75 2.87 1.60
N LEU A 61 17.06 1.75 1.44
CA LEU A 61 17.35 0.48 2.12
C LEU A 61 17.22 -0.67 1.15
N ASN A 62 18.22 -1.56 1.15
CA ASN A 62 18.09 -2.86 0.51
C ASN A 62 17.34 -3.81 1.45
N ILE A 63 16.14 -4.20 1.03
CA ILE A 63 15.25 -5.09 1.75
C ILE A 63 15.12 -6.41 0.99
N GLN A 64 14.70 -7.46 1.69
CA GLN A 64 14.40 -8.75 1.06
C GLN A 64 12.96 -9.16 1.32
N PHE A 65 12.23 -9.41 0.24
CA PHE A 65 10.93 -10.07 0.30
C PHE A 65 11.12 -11.58 0.37
N PHE A 66 10.38 -12.20 1.29
CA PHE A 66 10.47 -13.63 1.61
C PHE A 66 9.18 -14.39 1.26
N ASP A 67 8.14 -13.68 0.84
CA ASP A 67 6.86 -14.23 0.36
C ASP A 67 6.36 -13.48 -0.89
N GLU A 68 5.30 -13.98 -1.50
CA GLU A 68 4.67 -13.39 -2.70
C GLU A 68 3.61 -12.30 -2.37
N GLU A 69 3.42 -11.97 -1.09
CA GLU A 69 2.44 -11.01 -0.62
C GLU A 69 3.05 -10.04 0.42
N PRO A 70 4.16 -9.35 0.08
CA PRO A 70 4.90 -8.56 1.06
C PRO A 70 4.13 -7.31 1.50
N LEU A 71 3.19 -6.83 0.68
CA LEU A 71 2.36 -5.66 0.95
C LEU A 71 0.91 -6.07 1.18
N SER A 72 0.38 -5.74 2.36
CA SER A 72 -1.05 -5.83 2.66
C SER A 72 -1.66 -4.44 2.76
N ILE A 73 -2.78 -4.21 2.08
CA ILE A 73 -3.48 -2.93 2.06
C ILE A 73 -4.89 -3.10 2.61
N ARG A 74 -5.34 -2.12 3.39
CA ARG A 74 -6.70 -2.09 3.93
C ARG A 74 -7.26 -0.68 4.02
N LYS A 75 -8.57 -0.57 3.97
CA LYS A 75 -9.33 0.63 4.35
C LYS A 75 -9.83 0.44 5.78
N ALA A 76 -9.40 1.28 6.71
CA ALA A 76 -9.69 1.12 8.14
C ALA A 76 -10.38 2.35 8.73
N ARG A 77 -11.43 2.12 9.52
CA ARG A 77 -12.14 3.18 10.26
C ARG A 77 -11.70 3.16 11.71
N TYR A 78 -11.59 4.35 12.29
CA TYR A 78 -11.19 4.57 13.67
C TYR A 78 -12.23 5.40 14.43
N ASN A 79 -12.33 5.16 15.73
CA ASN A 79 -12.98 6.06 16.68
C ASN A 79 -11.99 6.40 17.82
N GLN A 80 -12.48 7.04 18.89
CA GLN A 80 -11.64 7.40 20.04
C GLN A 80 -10.97 6.19 20.73
N GLY A 81 -11.56 4.99 20.62
CA GLY A 81 -11.04 3.73 21.15
C GLY A 81 -10.14 2.95 20.20
N GLY A 82 -9.81 3.50 19.03
CA GLY A 82 -8.95 2.86 18.01
C GLY A 82 -9.73 2.30 16.82
N ALA A 83 -9.18 1.27 16.17
CA ALA A 83 -9.77 0.69 14.97
C ALA A 83 -11.11 0.01 15.29
N VAL A 84 -12.16 0.36 14.55
CA VAL A 84 -13.51 -0.20 14.70
C VAL A 84 -13.88 -1.17 13.60
N CYS A 85 -13.39 -0.96 12.38
CA CYS A 85 -13.53 -1.91 11.28
C CYS A 85 -12.43 -1.71 10.25
N TYR A 86 -12.19 -2.73 9.44
CA TYR A 86 -11.37 -2.60 8.25
C TYR A 86 -11.82 -3.57 7.15
N CYS A 87 -11.54 -3.19 5.91
CA CYS A 87 -11.73 -4.00 4.71
C CYS A 87 -10.39 -4.16 3.99
N MET A 88 -10.05 -5.39 3.61
CA MET A 88 -8.82 -5.66 2.84
C MET A 88 -9.02 -5.22 1.39
N ALA A 89 -8.07 -4.45 0.85
CA ALA A 89 -8.16 -4.00 -0.53
C ALA A 89 -8.12 -5.19 -1.50
N GLY A 90 -8.86 -5.10 -2.60
CA GLY A 90 -8.96 -6.17 -3.60
C GLY A 90 -9.79 -7.39 -3.18
N THR A 91 -10.51 -7.33 -2.05
CA THR A 91 -11.36 -8.43 -1.58
C THR A 91 -12.67 -7.91 -0.98
N SER A 92 -13.69 -8.76 -0.89
CA SER A 92 -14.89 -8.50 -0.08
C SER A 92 -14.71 -8.85 1.41
N LYS A 93 -13.49 -9.14 1.87
CA LYS A 93 -13.25 -9.59 3.25
C LYS A 93 -12.86 -8.43 4.16
N GLY A 94 -13.49 -8.37 5.33
CA GLY A 94 -13.13 -7.42 6.38
C GLY A 94 -13.41 -7.93 7.77
N LYS A 95 -13.13 -7.08 8.76
CA LYS A 95 -13.50 -7.33 10.15
C LYS A 95 -14.09 -6.09 10.80
N GLN A 96 -15.02 -6.29 11.71
CA GLN A 96 -15.61 -5.26 12.56
C GLN A 96 -15.45 -5.63 14.03
N LYS A 97 -15.26 -4.62 14.88
CA LYS A 97 -15.17 -4.77 16.32
C LYS A 97 -16.56 -4.62 16.91
N VAL A 98 -17.14 -5.73 17.40
CA VAL A 98 -18.42 -5.78 18.10
C VAL A 98 -18.14 -6.26 19.53
N SER A 99 -18.56 -5.49 20.53
CA SER A 99 -18.30 -5.78 21.95
C SER A 99 -16.82 -6.12 22.24
N ASN A 100 -15.91 -5.32 21.68
CA ASN A 100 -14.45 -5.48 21.74
C ASN A 100 -13.86 -6.74 21.10
N LYS A 101 -14.65 -7.58 20.43
CA LYS A 101 -14.18 -8.75 19.68
C LYS A 101 -14.22 -8.49 18.17
N TRP A 102 -13.25 -9.01 17.44
CA TRP A 102 -13.24 -8.94 15.99
C TRP A 102 -14.17 -10.01 15.42
N GLN A 103 -15.10 -9.60 14.57
CA GLN A 103 -16.00 -10.45 13.81
C GLN A 103 -15.73 -10.22 12.33
N ASP A 104 -15.77 -11.29 11.53
CA ASP A 104 -15.62 -11.19 10.09
C ASP A 104 -16.87 -10.56 9.49
N ILE A 105 -16.68 -9.69 8.50
CA ILE A 105 -17.76 -9.02 7.76
C ILE A 105 -17.47 -9.07 6.27
N GLU A 106 -18.53 -8.96 5.47
CA GLU A 106 -18.40 -8.71 4.05
C GLU A 106 -18.31 -7.21 3.78
N CYS A 107 -17.35 -6.84 2.94
CA CYS A 107 -17.06 -5.47 2.58
C CYS A 107 -17.62 -5.16 1.20
N SER A 108 -18.51 -4.17 1.14
CA SER A 108 -19.04 -3.62 -0.12
C SER A 108 -18.17 -2.46 -0.63
N SER A 109 -18.09 -2.34 -1.96
CA SER A 109 -17.55 -1.17 -2.66
C SER A 109 -18.28 0.12 -2.28
N ASP A 110 -19.57 0.01 -1.95
CA ASP A 110 -20.46 1.14 -1.69
C ASP A 110 -20.46 1.57 -0.22
N CYS A 111 -19.46 1.10 0.55
CA CYS A 111 -19.32 1.49 1.95
C CYS A 111 -19.24 3.01 2.08
N GLN A 112 -20.25 3.61 2.72
CA GLN A 112 -20.37 5.06 2.95
C GLN A 112 -19.13 5.68 3.61
N TYR A 113 -18.36 4.91 4.38
CA TYR A 113 -17.16 5.41 5.05
C TYR A 113 -15.91 5.38 4.14
N CYS A 114 -15.93 4.54 3.11
CA CYS A 114 -14.89 4.48 2.09
C CYS A 114 -15.06 5.56 1.01
N ILE A 115 -16.26 6.13 0.89
CA ILE A 115 -16.60 7.19 -0.05
C ILE A 115 -16.47 8.55 0.64
N LYS A 116 -15.96 9.55 -0.10
CA LYS A 116 -15.88 10.93 0.39
C LYS A 116 -17.29 11.52 0.49
N GLN A 117 -17.70 11.85 1.70
CA GLN A 117 -19.01 12.46 1.97
C GLN A 117 -19.02 13.95 1.60
N LYS A 118 -20.21 14.48 1.27
CA LYS A 118 -20.40 15.89 0.92
C LYS A 118 -19.91 16.79 2.06
N GLY A 119 -19.04 17.75 1.75
CA GLY A 119 -18.46 18.66 2.74
C GLY A 119 -17.26 18.11 3.53
N ALA A 120 -16.91 16.83 3.40
CA ALA A 120 -15.69 16.28 3.98
C ALA A 120 -14.50 16.50 3.05
N SER A 121 -13.29 16.69 3.59
CA SER A 121 -12.06 16.81 2.78
C SER A 121 -11.56 15.46 2.28
N LYS A 122 -11.78 14.37 3.04
CA LYS A 122 -11.38 12.99 2.73
C LYS A 122 -12.41 11.97 3.23
N PRO A 123 -12.39 10.71 2.75
CA PRO A 123 -13.18 9.62 3.31
C PRO A 123 -12.89 9.39 4.81
N ALA A 124 -13.86 8.80 5.52
CA ALA A 124 -13.73 8.49 6.94
C ALA A 124 -12.79 7.29 7.19
N CYS A 125 -12.74 6.34 6.26
CA CYS A 125 -11.77 5.26 6.27
C CYS A 125 -10.39 5.77 5.83
N ASN A 126 -9.36 5.42 6.58
CA ASN A 126 -7.97 5.63 6.19
C ASN A 126 -7.51 4.50 5.26
N TYR A 127 -6.77 4.84 4.21
CA TYR A 127 -6.05 3.88 3.38
C TYR A 127 -4.70 3.57 4.02
N GLU A 128 -4.47 2.31 4.37
CA GLU A 128 -3.29 1.88 5.13
C GLU A 128 -2.58 0.71 4.43
N GLY A 129 -1.28 0.88 4.20
CA GLY A 129 -0.38 -0.18 3.74
C GLY A 129 0.45 -0.74 4.90
N THR A 130 0.76 -2.02 4.83
CA THR A 130 1.73 -2.68 5.71
C THR A 130 2.65 -3.54 4.85
N LEU A 131 3.91 -3.12 4.73
CA LEU A 131 4.95 -3.84 4.03
C LEU A 131 5.76 -4.69 5.02
N LYS A 132 6.03 -5.95 4.69
CA LYS A 132 6.85 -6.88 5.48
C LYS A 132 8.08 -7.28 4.69
N PHE A 133 9.24 -7.25 5.33
CA PHE A 133 10.51 -7.59 4.69
C PHE A 133 11.56 -7.98 5.71
N LEU A 134 12.66 -8.55 5.22
CA LEU A 134 13.89 -8.77 5.97
C LEU A 134 14.89 -7.65 5.67
N LEU A 135 15.82 -7.42 6.60
CA LEU A 135 17.02 -6.61 6.41
C LEU A 135 18.23 -7.54 6.58
N PRO A 136 18.69 -8.23 5.52
CA PRO A 136 19.66 -9.32 5.63
C PRO A 136 21.01 -8.91 6.24
N GLU A 137 21.39 -7.64 6.12
CA GLU A 137 22.62 -7.11 6.72
C GLU A 137 22.50 -6.88 8.24
N ILE A 138 21.28 -6.91 8.79
CA ILE A 138 21.01 -6.88 10.24
C ILE A 138 20.70 -8.29 10.75
N SER A 139 19.79 -8.99 10.06
CA SER A 139 19.28 -10.31 10.45
C SER A 139 18.54 -10.99 9.29
N LYS A 140 18.76 -12.30 9.12
CA LYS A 140 18.14 -13.11 8.06
C LYS A 140 16.84 -13.82 8.49
N ASP A 141 16.55 -13.85 9.78
CA ASP A 141 15.49 -14.68 10.39
C ASP A 141 14.46 -13.85 11.17
N ARG A 142 14.36 -12.55 10.87
CA ARG A 142 13.49 -11.62 11.57
C ARG A 142 12.82 -10.64 10.63
N ILE A 143 11.52 -10.43 10.84
CA ILE A 143 10.71 -9.54 10.00
C ILE A 143 10.72 -8.12 10.56
N TRP A 144 10.88 -7.17 9.65
CA TRP A 144 10.59 -5.76 9.85
C TRP A 144 9.27 -5.38 9.19
N ILE A 145 8.56 -4.43 9.81
CA ILE A 145 7.27 -3.95 9.29
C ILE A 145 7.33 -2.46 9.02
N MET A 146 6.93 -2.04 7.82
CA MET A 146 6.69 -0.64 7.52
C MET A 146 5.19 -0.38 7.43
N LYS A 147 4.67 0.50 8.29
CA LYS A 147 3.28 0.95 8.25
C LYS A 147 3.20 2.25 7.48
N ILE A 148 2.33 2.31 6.49
CA ILE A 148 2.29 3.40 5.51
C ILE A 148 0.87 3.94 5.48
N THR A 149 0.73 5.26 5.59
CA THR A 149 -0.56 5.97 5.48
C THR A 149 -0.58 7.01 4.37
N GLY A 150 0.58 7.30 3.76
CA GLY A 150 0.67 8.19 2.61
C GLY A 150 0.12 7.50 1.37
N GLN A 151 -0.97 8.03 0.81
CA GLN A 151 -1.65 7.44 -0.35
C GLN A 151 -0.68 7.21 -1.51
N GLN A 152 0.14 8.22 -1.85
CA GLN A 152 1.10 8.12 -2.94
C GLN A 152 2.13 7.00 -2.71
N SER A 153 2.69 6.90 -1.50
CA SER A 153 3.62 5.82 -1.14
C SER A 153 2.97 4.44 -1.27
N ILE A 154 1.71 4.28 -0.84
CA ILE A 154 1.01 3.01 -0.97
C ILE A 154 0.78 2.69 -2.45
N SER A 155 0.33 3.66 -3.25
CA SER A 155 0.12 3.49 -4.69
C SER A 155 1.40 3.13 -5.43
N ASN A 156 2.53 3.79 -5.17
CA ASN A 156 3.81 3.46 -5.80
C ASN A 156 4.21 2.00 -5.53
N LEU A 157 4.12 1.56 -4.27
CA LEU A 157 4.43 0.18 -3.90
C LEU A 157 3.45 -0.82 -4.52
N GLU A 158 2.16 -0.51 -4.48
CA GLU A 158 1.10 -1.36 -5.04
C GLU A 158 1.24 -1.51 -6.55
N GLU A 159 1.44 -0.41 -7.27
CA GLU A 159 1.66 -0.39 -8.72
C GLU A 159 2.89 -1.22 -9.09
N TYR A 160 4.03 -0.99 -8.42
CA TYR A 160 5.25 -1.75 -8.72
C TYR A 160 5.09 -3.25 -8.42
N ILE A 161 4.54 -3.60 -7.27
CA ILE A 161 4.34 -5.00 -6.87
C ILE A 161 3.37 -5.70 -7.82
N ASN A 162 2.23 -5.07 -8.13
CA ASN A 162 1.27 -5.61 -9.09
C ASN A 162 1.90 -5.74 -10.48
N PHE A 163 2.73 -4.77 -10.88
CA PHE A 163 3.44 -4.80 -12.14
C PHE A 163 4.45 -5.97 -12.21
N GLN A 164 5.18 -6.26 -11.13
CA GLN A 164 6.06 -7.43 -11.08
C GLN A 164 5.27 -8.75 -11.14
N LYS A 165 4.15 -8.85 -10.41
CA LYS A 165 3.24 -10.02 -10.51
C LYS A 165 2.69 -10.17 -11.92
N TYR A 166 2.31 -9.06 -12.53
CA TYR A 166 1.80 -8.97 -13.90
C TYR A 166 2.81 -9.49 -14.94
N LEU A 167 4.11 -9.30 -14.73
CA LEU A 167 5.16 -9.87 -15.58
C LEU A 167 5.43 -11.37 -15.33
N GLY A 168 4.75 -12.00 -14.37
CA GLY A 168 5.05 -13.38 -13.95
C GLY A 168 6.32 -13.50 -13.11
N ASN A 169 6.89 -12.39 -12.63
CA ASN A 169 8.08 -12.41 -11.78
C ASN A 169 7.70 -12.85 -10.36
N SER A 170 8.50 -13.76 -9.79
CA SER A 170 8.52 -13.98 -8.34
C SER A 170 8.84 -12.66 -7.62
N LEU A 171 8.08 -12.36 -6.56
CA LEU A 171 8.35 -11.20 -5.71
C LEU A 171 9.39 -11.49 -4.65
N LYS A 172 9.73 -12.76 -4.40
CA LYS A 172 10.85 -13.09 -3.50
C LYS A 172 12.15 -12.60 -4.12
N GLY A 173 12.95 -11.89 -3.34
CA GLY A 173 14.21 -11.33 -3.80
C GLY A 173 14.58 -10.04 -3.08
N THR A 174 15.66 -9.42 -3.56
CA THR A 174 16.21 -8.18 -3.00
C THR A 174 15.68 -6.97 -3.77
N TYR A 175 15.17 -6.00 -3.02
CA TYR A 175 14.61 -4.75 -3.54
C TYR A 175 15.25 -3.58 -2.81
N THR A 176 15.32 -2.44 -3.49
CA THR A 176 15.68 -1.17 -2.86
C THR A 176 14.40 -0.37 -2.66
N ILE A 177 14.07 -0.08 -1.40
CA ILE A 177 13.08 0.95 -1.05
C ILE A 177 13.80 2.27 -0.83
N PHE A 178 13.22 3.38 -1.26
CA PHE A 178 13.85 4.68 -1.15
C PHE A 178 12.84 5.80 -0.99
N LEU A 179 13.29 6.91 -0.42
CA LEU A 179 12.51 8.12 -0.23
C LEU A 179 12.74 9.07 -1.40
N ASN A 180 11.66 9.46 -2.05
CA ASN A 180 11.63 10.52 -3.05
C ASN A 180 10.94 11.75 -2.46
N GLN A 181 11.55 12.91 -2.63
CA GLN A 181 10.92 14.17 -2.27
C GLN A 181 10.07 14.65 -3.45
N ILE A 182 8.78 14.87 -3.22
CA ILE A 182 7.87 15.40 -4.23
C ILE A 182 7.17 16.65 -3.70
N GLU A 183 6.93 17.62 -4.59
CA GLU A 183 6.05 18.75 -4.29
C GLU A 183 4.59 18.27 -4.43
N GLN A 184 3.78 18.54 -3.41
CA GLN A 184 2.36 18.24 -3.42
C GLN A 184 1.56 19.50 -3.08
N THR A 185 0.36 19.57 -3.63
CA THR A 185 -0.59 20.64 -3.36
C THR A 185 -1.78 20.05 -2.59
N ASN A 186 -2.11 20.62 -1.44
CA ASN A 186 -3.29 20.18 -0.68
C ASN A 186 -4.59 20.71 -1.31
N SER A 187 -5.75 20.33 -0.76
CA SER A 187 -7.07 20.78 -1.22
C SER A 187 -7.30 22.30 -1.11
N GLU A 188 -6.44 23.01 -0.39
CA GLU A 188 -6.49 24.47 -0.19
C GLU A 188 -5.52 25.21 -1.14
N GLY A 189 -4.86 24.49 -2.05
CA GLY A 189 -3.88 25.07 -2.98
C GLY A 189 -2.49 25.30 -2.39
N LYS A 190 -2.26 24.93 -1.12
CA LYS A 190 -0.95 25.09 -0.46
C LYS A 190 0.01 24.00 -0.93
N LYS A 191 1.15 24.43 -1.46
CA LYS A 191 2.28 23.58 -1.82
C LYS A 191 3.12 23.21 -0.61
N PHE A 192 3.59 21.97 -0.57
CA PHE A 192 4.51 21.46 0.45
C PHE A 192 5.33 20.31 -0.12
N ASN A 193 6.55 20.14 0.39
CA ASN A 193 7.37 18.99 0.05
C ASN A 193 7.00 17.80 0.93
N ASN A 194 6.87 16.64 0.32
CA ASN A 194 6.55 15.39 0.99
C ASN A 194 7.56 14.30 0.60
N PHE A 195 7.91 13.44 1.55
CA PHE A 195 8.71 12.25 1.27
C PHE A 195 7.78 11.07 1.00
N VAL A 196 7.86 10.54 -0.22
CA VAL A 196 7.11 9.34 -0.63
C VAL A 196 8.05 8.16 -0.77
N ILE A 197 7.53 6.97 -0.48
CA ILE A 197 8.27 5.73 -0.61
C ILE A 197 8.09 5.23 -2.04
N ASP A 198 9.19 4.78 -2.62
CA ASP A 198 9.21 4.09 -3.90
C ASP A 198 10.05 2.80 -3.77
N ILE A 199 9.94 1.92 -4.76
CA ILE A 199 10.58 0.61 -4.74
C ILE A 199 10.99 0.15 -6.14
N VAL A 200 12.15 -0.48 -6.22
CA VAL A 200 12.63 -1.20 -7.41
C VAL A 200 13.37 -2.47 -6.99
N LYS A 201 13.58 -3.42 -7.91
CA LYS A 201 14.54 -4.50 -7.71
C LYS A 201 15.92 -3.89 -7.48
N ALA A 202 16.72 -4.52 -6.61
CA ALA A 202 18.01 -3.96 -6.24
C ALA A 202 18.97 -3.80 -7.44
N GLU A 203 18.89 -4.71 -8.41
CA GLU A 203 19.67 -4.65 -9.66
C GLU A 203 19.30 -3.47 -10.58
N ASP A 204 18.07 -2.97 -10.47
CA ASP A 204 17.56 -1.84 -11.27
C ASP A 204 17.78 -0.47 -10.58
N PHE A 205 18.29 -0.48 -9.34
CA PHE A 205 18.44 0.75 -8.57
C PHE A 205 19.65 1.57 -9.02
N ASN A 206 19.41 2.79 -9.48
CA ASN A 206 20.45 3.76 -9.79
C ASN A 206 20.44 4.91 -8.77
N SER A 207 21.49 5.05 -7.98
CA SER A 207 21.58 6.09 -6.94
C SER A 207 21.46 7.52 -7.49
N ASN A 208 21.66 7.74 -8.79
CA ASN A 208 21.44 9.05 -9.41
C ASN A 208 19.96 9.47 -9.44
N TYR A 209 19.00 8.56 -9.21
CA TYR A 209 17.58 8.89 -9.05
C TYR A 209 17.31 9.89 -7.92
N GLN A 210 18.17 9.94 -6.90
CA GLN A 210 18.03 10.86 -5.76
C GLN A 210 18.70 12.23 -5.97
N LYS A 211 19.49 12.41 -7.04
CA LYS A 211 20.22 13.67 -7.32
C LYS A 211 19.40 14.69 -8.11
N ASN A 212 18.31 14.28 -8.75
CA ASN A 212 17.50 15.15 -9.62
C ASN A 212 16.40 15.95 -8.90
N THR A 213 16.30 15.82 -7.57
CA THR A 213 15.62 16.80 -6.73
C THR A 213 16.70 17.66 -6.09
N ASN A 214 16.66 18.98 -6.29
CA ASN A 214 17.58 19.93 -5.65
C ASN A 214 17.54 19.74 -4.12
N ASN A 215 18.42 18.89 -3.61
CA ASN A 215 18.57 18.59 -2.19
C ASN A 215 19.30 19.76 -1.52
N SER A 216 18.59 20.88 -1.37
CA SER A 216 18.87 21.82 -0.31
C SER A 216 18.07 21.36 0.90
N ILE A 217 18.71 20.54 1.74
CA ILE A 217 18.29 20.43 3.13
C ILE A 217 18.58 21.81 3.73
N VAL A 218 17.59 22.71 3.72
CA VAL A 218 17.63 23.88 4.61
C VAL A 218 17.39 23.36 6.01
N SER A 219 18.44 22.83 6.62
CA SER A 219 18.53 22.73 8.07
C SER A 219 18.52 24.16 8.60
N THR A 220 17.42 24.59 9.20
CA THR A 220 17.46 25.73 10.14
C THR A 220 18.12 25.28 11.43
N GLU A 221 19.38 24.85 11.33
CA GLU A 221 20.30 24.79 12.47
C GLU A 221 21.15 26.05 12.38
N SER A 222 20.71 27.09 13.07
CA SER A 222 21.60 28.16 13.47
C SER A 222 22.76 27.53 14.25
N GLN A 223 23.93 27.48 13.61
CA GLN A 223 25.19 27.15 14.25
C GLN A 223 25.39 28.06 15.46
N LYS A 224 25.25 27.48 16.65
CA LYS A 224 26.03 27.86 17.83
C LYS A 224 26.54 26.58 18.47
N THR A 225 27.62 26.06 17.92
CA THR A 225 28.56 25.23 18.67
C THR A 225 29.23 26.10 19.71
N VAL A 226 28.90 25.89 20.99
CA VAL A 226 29.88 25.98 22.08
C VAL A 226 29.61 24.82 23.03
N ASP A 227 30.65 24.03 23.22
CA ASP A 227 30.75 22.79 23.99
C ASP A 227 30.35 22.93 25.46
N ASN A 228 29.60 21.94 25.99
CA ASN A 228 30.08 21.14 27.12
C ASN A 228 29.17 19.92 27.40
N PRO A 229 29.73 18.83 27.96
CA PRO A 229 29.15 17.50 27.94
C PRO A 229 27.99 17.29 28.93
N ILE A 230 27.04 16.46 28.50
CA ILE A 230 25.92 15.96 29.30
C ILE A 230 26.47 14.99 30.36
N GLN A 231 26.37 15.39 31.63
CA GLN A 231 26.52 14.49 32.77
C GLN A 231 25.13 14.10 33.29
N ASN A 232 24.83 12.80 33.23
CA ASN A 232 23.72 12.20 33.95
C ASN A 232 23.90 12.45 35.46
N GLN A 233 22.88 12.98 36.13
CA GLN A 233 22.62 12.70 37.53
C GLN A 233 21.14 12.85 37.85
N ALA A 234 20.57 11.78 38.40
CA ALA A 234 19.29 11.77 39.07
C ALA A 234 19.47 12.36 40.47
N GLU A 235 18.55 13.22 40.92
CA GLU A 235 18.25 13.30 42.36
C GLU A 235 16.85 13.87 42.63
N ILE A 236 16.20 13.23 43.58
CA ILE A 236 14.90 13.54 44.16
C ILE A 236 15.15 14.45 45.36
N VAL A 237 14.57 15.66 45.46
CA VAL A 237 14.21 16.24 46.77
C VAL A 237 12.93 17.08 46.68
N LYS A 238 12.10 16.89 47.73
CA LYS A 238 10.79 17.49 48.00
C LYS A 238 10.86 18.95 48.49
N THR A 239 9.76 19.66 48.19
CA THR A 239 9.07 20.72 48.96
C THR A 239 9.80 21.99 49.40
N THR A 240 9.24 23.14 49.00
CA THR A 240 8.66 24.10 49.97
C THR A 240 7.58 24.98 49.33
N LYS A 241 6.47 25.17 50.05
CA LYS A 241 5.36 26.07 49.73
C LYS A 241 5.77 27.53 49.99
N LYS A 242 5.20 28.46 49.21
CA LYS A 242 4.66 29.73 49.74
C LYS A 242 3.47 30.18 48.91
N GLU A 243 2.37 30.38 49.64
CA GLU A 243 1.08 30.94 49.23
C GLU A 243 1.22 32.45 48.98
N THR A 244 0.45 32.98 48.00
CA THR A 244 -0.34 34.19 48.23
C THR A 244 -1.64 34.12 47.42
N ASN A 245 -2.75 34.27 48.13
CA ASN A 245 -4.12 34.38 47.64
C ASN A 245 -4.34 35.61 46.75
N SER A 246 -5.28 35.51 45.81
CA SER A 246 -6.33 36.52 45.62
C SER A 246 -7.54 35.90 44.95
N GLN A 247 -8.66 35.96 45.67
CA GLN A 247 -9.98 35.50 45.27
C GLN A 247 -10.61 36.47 44.27
N THR A 248 -11.44 35.97 43.36
CA THR A 248 -12.75 36.60 43.11
C THR A 248 -13.73 35.55 42.59
N LYS A 249 -14.79 35.35 43.38
CA LYS A 249 -15.97 34.55 43.07
C LYS A 249 -16.79 35.26 42.01
N ASN A 250 -17.40 34.49 41.11
CA ASN A 250 -18.82 34.67 40.79
C ASN A 250 -19.43 33.34 40.35
N THR A 251 -20.24 32.79 41.26
CA THR A 251 -21.31 31.81 41.04
C THR A 251 -22.32 32.31 40.00
N THR A 252 -22.95 31.42 39.21
CA THR A 252 -24.42 31.24 39.16
C THR A 252 -24.83 30.01 38.33
N LYS A 253 -25.52 29.09 39.03
CA LYS A 253 -26.64 28.19 38.66
C LYS A 253 -26.65 27.37 37.36
N LYS A 254 -26.49 26.07 37.59
CA LYS A 254 -27.31 24.92 37.15
C LYS A 254 -28.69 25.27 36.58
N SER A 255 -29.01 24.76 35.38
CA SER A 255 -30.36 24.35 35.03
C SER A 255 -30.34 22.99 34.32
N THR A 256 -31.09 22.08 34.93
CA THR A 256 -31.45 20.75 34.45
C THR A 256 -32.59 20.92 33.43
N LYS A 257 -32.58 20.17 32.33
CA LYS A 257 -33.83 19.83 31.62
C LYS A 257 -33.74 18.41 31.06
N VAL A 258 -34.45 17.54 31.75
CA VAL A 258 -34.98 16.25 31.29
C VAL A 258 -36.22 16.53 30.45
N ASN A 259 -36.44 15.74 29.40
CA ASN A 259 -37.74 15.25 28.89
C ASN A 259 -37.45 14.33 27.67
N THR A 260 -37.57 13.01 27.83
CA THR A 260 -38.74 12.12 27.65
C THR A 260 -38.99 11.68 26.21
N ASP A 261 -38.87 10.35 26.05
CA ASP A 261 -39.69 9.40 25.27
C ASP A 261 -40.14 9.75 23.85
N ASN A 262 -39.73 8.88 22.92
CA ASN A 262 -40.68 8.16 22.06
C ASN A 262 -40.09 6.79 21.68
N VAL A 263 -40.67 5.76 22.28
CA VAL A 263 -40.61 4.34 21.88
C VAL A 263 -41.89 4.04 21.10
N VAL A 264 -41.89 2.91 20.37
CA VAL A 264 -43.04 2.08 19.90
C VAL A 264 -43.29 2.16 18.38
N PRO A 265 -43.57 1.05 17.65
CA PRO A 265 -43.18 -0.35 17.83
C PRO A 265 -42.68 -1.06 16.54
N ILE A 266 -42.20 -2.29 16.75
CA ILE A 266 -42.06 -3.38 15.77
C ILE A 266 -43.47 -3.87 15.37
N THR A 267 -43.66 -4.22 14.10
CA THR A 267 -44.77 -5.11 13.68
C THR A 267 -44.20 -6.23 12.81
N GLU A 268 -44.53 -7.47 13.21
CA GLU A 268 -44.28 -8.73 12.52
C GLU A 268 -45.28 -8.96 11.36
N ASN A 269 -45.02 -10.07 10.65
CA ASN A 269 -45.76 -10.77 9.58
C ASN A 269 -45.12 -10.53 8.19
N GLU A 270 -44.84 -11.53 7.36
CA GLU A 270 -45.38 -12.89 7.28
C GLU A 270 -44.43 -13.81 6.49
N LYS A 271 -44.52 -15.11 6.79
CA LYS A 271 -43.89 -16.23 6.07
C LYS A 271 -44.45 -16.35 4.65
N VAL A 272 -43.61 -16.64 3.67
CA VAL A 272 -43.96 -17.51 2.54
C VAL A 272 -42.81 -18.46 2.26
N ASP A 273 -43.11 -19.74 2.44
CA ASP A 273 -42.34 -20.91 2.03
C ASP A 273 -42.19 -20.96 0.50
N SER A 274 -41.03 -21.39 0.03
CA SER A 274 -40.90 -22.15 -1.22
C SER A 274 -39.62 -22.98 -1.17
N GLN A 275 -39.80 -24.28 -0.87
CA GLN A 275 -38.81 -25.33 -1.08
C GLN A 275 -38.54 -25.49 -2.57
N ALA A 276 -37.26 -25.64 -2.96
CA ALA A 276 -36.83 -26.67 -3.92
C ALA A 276 -35.29 -26.82 -3.93
N GLU A 277 -34.89 -28.04 -3.56
CA GLU A 277 -33.77 -28.82 -4.10
C GLU A 277 -32.32 -28.43 -3.77
N GLN A 278 -31.78 -29.19 -2.80
CA GLN A 278 -30.36 -29.51 -2.66
C GLN A 278 -29.80 -30.13 -3.94
N SER A 279 -28.74 -29.54 -4.48
CA SER A 279 -27.71 -30.27 -5.19
C SER A 279 -26.39 -30.04 -4.46
N GLN A 280 -25.82 -31.13 -3.96
CA GLN A 280 -24.52 -31.19 -3.33
C GLN A 280 -23.44 -30.80 -4.34
N THR A 281 -22.64 -29.78 -4.03
CA THR A 281 -21.32 -29.62 -4.63
C THR A 281 -20.30 -29.43 -3.53
N THR A 282 -19.47 -30.46 -3.41
CA THR A 282 -18.27 -30.54 -2.60
C THR A 282 -17.37 -29.32 -2.78
N ASN A 283 -16.92 -28.79 -1.65
CA ASN A 283 -15.94 -27.71 -1.52
C ASN A 283 -14.64 -28.03 -2.28
N GLU A 284 -14.44 -27.42 -3.45
CA GLU A 284 -13.11 -27.22 -4.00
C GLU A 284 -12.52 -25.89 -3.51
N GLN A 285 -11.34 -26.01 -2.92
CA GLN A 285 -10.52 -24.89 -2.47
C GLN A 285 -10.15 -24.02 -3.67
N ASN A 286 -10.62 -22.78 -3.69
CA ASN A 286 -10.17 -21.73 -4.60
C ASN A 286 -8.67 -21.44 -4.38
N LYS A 287 -7.81 -22.22 -5.04
CA LYS A 287 -6.56 -21.73 -5.61
C LYS A 287 -6.96 -20.91 -6.83
N GLN A 288 -6.56 -19.64 -6.91
CA GLN A 288 -6.53 -18.92 -8.18
C GLN A 288 -5.62 -19.72 -9.12
N LYS A 289 -6.23 -20.57 -9.95
CA LYS A 289 -5.56 -21.29 -11.01
C LYS A 289 -5.47 -20.29 -12.15
N THR A 290 -4.26 -19.87 -12.47
CA THR A 290 -4.02 -19.10 -13.68
C THR A 290 -4.41 -19.99 -14.86
N GLU A 291 -5.52 -19.68 -15.51
CA GLU A 291 -5.95 -20.39 -16.72
C GLU A 291 -5.14 -19.84 -17.88
N THR A 292 -4.08 -20.57 -18.24
CA THR A 292 -3.37 -20.39 -19.50
C THR A 292 -4.06 -21.22 -20.56
N TYR A 293 -4.44 -20.59 -21.66
CA TYR A 293 -5.01 -21.28 -22.81
C TYR A 293 -4.38 -20.74 -24.09
N LYS A 294 -4.27 -21.59 -25.10
CA LYS A 294 -3.80 -21.19 -26.43
C LYS A 294 -5.00 -20.82 -27.27
N GLU A 295 -4.98 -19.62 -27.85
CA GLU A 295 -6.05 -19.12 -28.71
C GLU A 295 -5.47 -18.85 -30.09
N HIS A 296 -6.18 -19.34 -31.11
CA HIS A 296 -5.88 -19.05 -32.50
C HIS A 296 -6.68 -17.81 -32.91
N CYS A 297 -5.98 -16.76 -33.34
CA CYS A 297 -6.59 -15.44 -33.53
C CYS A 297 -5.91 -14.67 -34.66
N PHE A 298 -6.60 -13.62 -35.11
CA PHE A 298 -6.12 -12.71 -36.15
C PHE A 298 -5.93 -11.32 -35.56
N LEU A 299 -4.81 -10.68 -35.89
CA LEU A 299 -4.55 -9.30 -35.51
C LEU A 299 -5.55 -8.37 -36.18
N TYR A 300 -6.25 -7.57 -35.39
CA TYR A 300 -7.21 -6.58 -35.89
C TYR A 300 -6.60 -5.18 -35.89
N ASP A 301 -5.94 -4.80 -34.79
CA ASP A 301 -5.37 -3.47 -34.59
C ASP A 301 -4.27 -3.50 -33.53
N THR A 302 -3.41 -2.48 -33.49
CA THR A 302 -2.40 -2.30 -32.47
C THR A 302 -2.44 -0.88 -31.92
N GLU A 303 -2.45 -0.73 -30.60
CA GLU A 303 -2.40 0.58 -29.95
C GLU A 303 -1.39 0.59 -28.81
N TYR A 304 -0.92 1.78 -28.43
CA TYR A 304 -0.07 1.94 -27.26
C TYR A 304 -0.89 2.37 -26.06
N LYS A 305 -0.69 1.69 -24.93
CA LYS A 305 -1.21 2.11 -23.62
C LYS A 305 -0.06 2.32 -22.64
N THR A 306 -0.13 3.42 -21.92
CA THR A 306 0.87 3.79 -20.91
C THR A 306 0.46 3.27 -19.55
N PHE A 307 1.37 2.58 -18.87
CA PHE A 307 1.20 2.06 -17.52
C PHE A 307 2.35 2.56 -16.63
N LYS A 308 2.08 2.80 -15.35
CA LYS A 308 3.15 3.18 -14.42
C LYS A 308 4.01 1.98 -14.02
N LYS A 309 5.32 2.07 -14.28
CA LYS A 309 6.34 1.11 -13.83
C LYS A 309 7.55 1.89 -13.30
N ALA A 310 7.95 1.60 -12.05
CA ALA A 310 9.05 2.29 -11.35
C ALA A 310 8.87 3.82 -11.30
N GLY A 311 7.65 4.30 -11.04
CA GLY A 311 7.33 5.73 -10.99
C GLY A 311 7.41 6.46 -12.35
N LYS A 312 7.71 5.73 -13.43
CA LYS A 312 7.74 6.25 -14.80
C LYS A 312 6.60 5.67 -15.62
N ASP A 313 6.05 6.52 -16.46
CA ASP A 313 5.13 6.13 -17.51
C ASP A 313 5.86 5.20 -18.50
N THR A 314 5.46 3.94 -18.55
CA THR A 314 6.01 2.90 -19.43
C THR A 314 4.96 2.46 -20.42
N GLU A 315 5.30 2.59 -21.69
CA GLU A 315 4.42 2.28 -22.81
C GLU A 315 4.44 0.78 -23.14
N TYR A 316 3.26 0.18 -23.27
CA TYR A 316 3.05 -1.19 -23.72
C TYR A 316 2.26 -1.20 -25.02
N LEU A 317 2.64 -2.12 -25.91
CA LEU A 317 1.88 -2.41 -27.11
C LEU A 317 0.70 -3.31 -26.75
N ILE A 318 -0.50 -2.92 -27.17
CA ILE A 318 -1.73 -3.68 -27.08
C ILE A 318 -2.04 -4.19 -28.48
N ALA A 319 -2.21 -5.50 -28.62
CA ALA A 319 -2.74 -6.12 -29.82
C ALA A 319 -4.23 -6.42 -29.60
N LYS A 320 -5.09 -5.79 -30.40
CA LYS A 320 -6.50 -6.19 -30.48
C LYS A 320 -6.56 -7.36 -31.44
N VAL A 321 -6.93 -8.52 -30.92
CA VAL A 321 -7.02 -9.76 -31.70
C VAL A 321 -8.43 -10.28 -31.71
N THR A 322 -8.81 -10.96 -32.80
CA THR A 322 -10.14 -11.54 -32.97
C THR A 322 -9.99 -13.06 -33.11
N ASP A 323 -10.76 -13.82 -32.33
CA ASP A 323 -10.79 -15.29 -32.42
C ASP A 323 -11.59 -15.77 -33.65
N ILE A 324 -11.69 -17.09 -33.82
CA ILE A 324 -12.47 -17.70 -34.91
C ILE A 324 -13.98 -17.45 -34.83
N ASN A 325 -14.48 -16.95 -33.70
CA ASN A 325 -15.89 -16.65 -33.45
C ASN A 325 -16.17 -15.13 -33.46
N ASP A 326 -15.27 -14.35 -34.06
CA ASP A 326 -15.33 -12.88 -34.12
C ASP A 326 -15.31 -12.17 -32.76
N LYS A 327 -14.83 -12.84 -31.70
CA LYS A 327 -14.68 -12.24 -30.37
C LYS A 327 -13.35 -11.48 -30.29
N THR A 328 -13.45 -10.17 -30.13
CA THR A 328 -12.28 -9.30 -29.94
C THR A 328 -11.76 -9.34 -28.51
N THR A 329 -10.43 -9.37 -28.37
CA THR A 329 -9.71 -9.37 -27.12
C THR A 329 -8.53 -8.39 -27.18
N ASP A 330 -8.41 -7.52 -26.18
CA ASP A 330 -7.24 -6.67 -25.97
C ASP A 330 -6.14 -7.47 -25.26
N VAL A 331 -5.06 -7.78 -25.99
CA VAL A 331 -3.93 -8.54 -25.47
C VAL A 331 -2.74 -7.63 -25.28
N ILE A 332 -2.18 -7.60 -24.07
CA ILE A 332 -0.95 -6.87 -23.82
C ILE A 332 0.22 -7.70 -24.35
N VAL A 333 1.01 -7.09 -25.23
CA VAL A 333 2.16 -7.71 -25.88
C VAL A 333 3.37 -7.59 -24.95
N LYS A 334 3.98 -8.72 -24.58
CA LYS A 334 5.23 -8.71 -23.81
C LYS A 334 6.34 -8.00 -24.60
N PRO A 335 7.27 -7.30 -23.92
CA PRO A 335 8.35 -6.57 -24.59
C PRO A 335 9.17 -7.39 -25.58
N GLU A 336 9.34 -8.68 -25.32
CA GLU A 336 10.08 -9.61 -26.18
C GLU A 336 9.45 -9.83 -27.57
N PHE A 337 8.12 -9.72 -27.70
CA PHE A 337 7.40 -9.88 -28.98
C PHE A 337 7.05 -8.55 -29.66
N ARG A 338 7.33 -7.40 -29.00
CA ARG A 338 6.91 -6.07 -29.45
C ARG A 338 7.41 -5.75 -30.86
N ALA A 339 8.70 -5.92 -31.10
CA ALA A 339 9.33 -5.54 -32.38
C ALA A 339 8.82 -6.36 -33.57
N GLU A 340 8.35 -7.58 -33.34
CA GLU A 340 7.76 -8.42 -34.38
C GLU A 340 6.30 -8.06 -34.61
N MET A 341 5.53 -7.88 -33.54
CA MET A 341 4.13 -7.43 -33.61
C MET A 341 3.99 -6.05 -34.29
N GLU A 342 4.93 -5.13 -34.08
CA GLU A 342 4.90 -3.80 -34.72
C GLU A 342 4.99 -3.85 -36.26
N LYS A 343 5.59 -4.91 -36.81
CA LYS A 343 5.71 -5.14 -38.26
C LYS A 343 4.46 -5.79 -38.86
N CYS A 344 3.55 -6.29 -38.02
CA CYS A 344 2.36 -7.02 -38.42
C CYS A 344 1.17 -6.08 -38.68
N ASP A 345 0.46 -6.29 -39.78
CA ASP A 345 -0.75 -5.58 -40.18
C ASP A 345 -2.00 -6.40 -39.83
N ILE A 346 -3.16 -5.78 -40.04
CA ILE A 346 -4.47 -6.42 -39.91
C ILE A 346 -4.52 -7.73 -40.72
N GLY A 347 -5.08 -8.78 -40.11
CA GLY A 347 -5.17 -10.11 -40.69
C GLY A 347 -3.97 -11.03 -40.43
N THR A 348 -2.94 -10.57 -39.71
CA THR A 348 -1.84 -11.46 -39.26
C THR A 348 -2.38 -12.59 -38.38
N GLU A 349 -2.06 -13.83 -38.72
CA GLU A 349 -2.48 -15.03 -38.00
C GLU A 349 -1.53 -15.35 -36.85
N LEU A 350 -2.08 -15.51 -35.66
CA LEU A 350 -1.35 -15.64 -34.40
C LEU A 350 -1.89 -16.81 -33.58
N ILE A 351 -1.00 -17.60 -33.00
CA ILE A 351 -1.33 -18.50 -31.89
C ILE A 351 -0.76 -17.87 -30.63
N ILE A 352 -1.65 -17.41 -29.75
CA ILE A 352 -1.25 -16.72 -28.53
C ILE A 352 -1.54 -17.63 -27.34
N GLU A 353 -0.52 -17.90 -26.53
CA GLU A 353 -0.73 -18.42 -25.19
C GLU A 353 -1.14 -17.24 -24.30
N LEU A 354 -2.42 -17.20 -23.95
CA LEU A 354 -3.03 -16.13 -23.18
C LEU A 354 -3.02 -16.47 -21.70
N GLU A 355 -2.77 -15.45 -20.89
CA GLU A 355 -2.83 -15.52 -19.45
C GLU A 355 -3.78 -14.44 -18.93
N LYS A 356 -4.86 -14.85 -18.25
CA LYS A 356 -5.80 -13.91 -17.65
C LYS A 356 -5.28 -13.43 -16.29
N PHE A 357 -5.11 -12.12 -16.13
CA PHE A 357 -4.69 -11.51 -14.87
C PHE A 357 -5.60 -10.34 -14.50
N LYS A 358 -6.43 -10.54 -13.48
CA LYS A 358 -7.55 -9.63 -13.11
C LYS A 358 -8.45 -9.37 -14.33
N ASP A 359 -8.52 -8.12 -14.79
CA ASP A 359 -9.36 -7.67 -15.89
C ASP A 359 -8.61 -7.60 -17.23
N ASN A 360 -7.30 -7.92 -17.26
CA ASN A 360 -6.47 -7.85 -18.46
C ASN A 360 -6.08 -9.25 -18.97
N ILE A 361 -5.76 -9.32 -20.25
CA ILE A 361 -5.26 -10.50 -20.93
C ILE A 361 -3.85 -10.21 -21.46
N ILE A 362 -2.91 -11.09 -21.14
CA ILE A 362 -1.48 -10.90 -21.44
C ILE A 362 -1.02 -12.03 -22.34
N SER A 363 -0.17 -11.69 -23.31
CA SER A 363 0.57 -12.69 -24.08
C SER A 363 1.66 -13.32 -23.21
N LYS A 364 1.53 -14.61 -22.90
CA LYS A 364 2.62 -15.37 -22.29
C LYS A 364 3.66 -15.75 -23.35
N HIS A 365 3.17 -16.15 -24.52
CA HIS A 365 3.93 -16.48 -25.72
C HIS A 365 3.10 -16.14 -26.95
N ILE A 366 3.75 -15.71 -28.04
CA ILE A 366 3.11 -15.44 -29.33
C ILE A 366 3.87 -16.22 -30.40
N GLU A 367 3.14 -17.04 -31.13
CA GLU A 367 3.62 -17.68 -32.36
C GLU A 367 2.97 -16.96 -33.55
N PHE A 368 3.81 -16.42 -34.44
CA PHE A 368 3.40 -15.72 -35.65
C PHE A 368 3.28 -16.73 -36.79
N VAL A 369 2.06 -17.16 -37.10
CA VAL A 369 1.81 -18.25 -38.06
C VAL A 369 1.89 -17.74 -39.50
N ASN A 370 1.15 -16.67 -39.79
CA ASN A 370 1.12 -16.04 -41.11
C ASN A 370 1.12 -14.53 -40.98
N ILE A 371 2.28 -13.93 -41.23
CA ILE A 371 2.53 -12.50 -41.03
C ILE A 371 2.01 -11.72 -42.23
N MET A 372 1.06 -10.83 -42.00
CA MET A 372 0.74 -9.76 -42.95
C MET A 372 1.65 -8.58 -42.63
N PRO A 373 2.64 -8.23 -43.46
CA PRO A 373 3.52 -7.11 -43.15
C PRO A 373 2.80 -5.78 -43.33
N LYS A 374 2.98 -4.85 -42.39
CA LYS A 374 2.48 -3.46 -42.57
C LYS A 374 3.02 -2.88 -43.86
N LYS A 375 2.12 -2.42 -44.72
CA LYS A 375 2.52 -1.63 -45.89
C LYS A 375 3.00 -0.27 -45.40
N VAL A 376 4.31 -0.10 -45.31
CA VAL A 376 4.91 1.23 -45.16
C VAL A 376 4.61 1.97 -46.46
N ALA A 377 3.76 3.00 -46.40
CA ALA A 377 3.60 3.91 -47.52
C ALA A 377 4.97 4.49 -47.85
N ALA A 378 5.43 4.25 -49.08
CA ALA A 378 6.69 4.76 -49.61
C ALA A 378 6.66 6.29 -49.75
#